data_AF-A0A383VUP4-F1
#
_entry.id   AF-A0A383VUP4-F1
#
_cell.length_a   1.000
_cell.length_b   1.000
_cell.length_c   1.000
_cell.angle_alpha   90.00
_cell.angle_beta   90.00
_cell.angle_gamma   90.00
#
_symmetry.space_group_name_H-M   'P 1'
#
loop_
_entity.id
_entity.type
_entity.pdbx_description
1 polymer ?
#
loop_
_entity_poly.entity_id
_entity_poly.type
_entity_poly.pdbx_seq_one_letter_code
_entity_poly.pdbx_strand_id
1 'polypeptide(L)'
;MRAQRAAHRDGVATAAVLKQQSLKWASSYAKQPHLAKTSCQQQGPGGASLCSAAQAQEEAAVLLLATSPHKYDARSRAQTGGWDLAGPVGDQGACASCVAFSVTSAARAAVAAALQTDAYTISLSPQDFFFCKSLGRQEERSCSSGMSVAAGMQAFAEGHAQGQYLVTERCLPYVADRTSAGIASSFGIRDLPQGFKGGSGSSNGGGSSNDGGSSSAALLPLLGMGGFGGTCQYMCDQVDRAYKAGRFTFTRLGSAWEVQAHILAHGGAVVTRLEVFSDLQPFFARQPKAVYPGPGRNAAHVESHSITLVGYNLQKDYWIAKSSWGVDFADGGFFRVAFNASVGVCNPKDTFALKFTPDFPPAHPPVTKLPGRQGCYAYKASQSDYAYKVAAVFGLPVQQLLQDNLRVIRSPEQLLGGLTLTLCGIQLVKVKPKPRLPVVASQVEALLAIRSMIDKNGVLASSWSLQNANRYSEWPGVDCDVHGLVTRLAPEGQLGGRLPDAVFLQMLPQLEVLNLASNNLTGSIPGDYGLLRRLRALYAYSNSLTGTLPLQLGELAKLEE
;
A
#
# COMPACT_ATOMS: atom_id res chain seq x y z
N MET A 1 -30.69 5.24 -25.23
CA MET A 1 -30.63 6.66 -24.80
C MET A 1 -31.48 7.05 -23.57
N ARG A 2 -32.66 6.46 -23.29
CA ARG A 2 -33.39 6.73 -22.03
C ARG A 2 -33.01 5.82 -20.84
N ALA A 3 -32.46 4.62 -21.08
CA ALA A 3 -31.98 3.72 -20.02
C ALA A 3 -30.61 4.11 -19.41
N GLN A 4 -29.76 4.85 -20.14
CA GLN A 4 -28.47 5.36 -19.64
C GLN A 4 -28.60 6.57 -18.71
N ARG A 5 -29.77 7.24 -18.66
CA ARG A 5 -30.01 8.40 -17.78
C ARG A 5 -30.51 8.02 -16.39
N ALA A 6 -31.02 6.81 -16.19
CA ALA A 6 -31.54 6.35 -14.90
C ALA A 6 -30.45 5.84 -13.95
N ALA A 7 -29.40 5.19 -14.48
CA ALA A 7 -28.27 4.72 -13.67
C ALA A 7 -27.37 5.84 -13.10
N HIS A 8 -27.60 7.09 -13.52
CA HIS A 8 -26.76 8.25 -13.22
C HIS A 8 -27.20 9.05 -11.98
N ARG A 9 -28.35 8.73 -11.37
CA ARG A 9 -28.95 9.51 -10.26
C ARG A 9 -28.74 8.94 -8.86
N ASP A 10 -28.45 7.65 -8.69
CA ASP A 10 -28.57 6.99 -7.38
C ASP A 10 -27.24 6.61 -6.69
N GLY A 11 -26.09 7.15 -7.10
CA GLY A 11 -24.80 6.70 -6.52
C GLY A 11 -23.63 7.68 -6.48
N VAL A 12 -23.77 8.91 -6.99
CA VAL A 12 -22.68 9.90 -6.98
C VAL A 12 -23.20 11.18 -6.35
N ALA A 13 -22.93 11.36 -5.05
CA ALA A 13 -22.99 12.70 -4.48
C ALA A 13 -22.01 13.57 -5.26
N THR A 14 -22.50 14.62 -5.93
CA THR A 14 -21.61 15.56 -6.63
C THR A 14 -20.57 16.11 -5.65
N ALA A 15 -19.36 16.45 -6.10
CA ALA A 15 -18.34 17.10 -5.26
C ALA A 15 -18.91 18.34 -4.53
N ALA A 16 -19.84 19.05 -5.16
CA ALA A 16 -20.59 20.14 -4.56
C ALA A 16 -21.59 19.68 -3.48
N VAL A 17 -22.18 18.48 -3.55
CA VAL A 17 -22.99 17.88 -2.47
C VAL A 17 -22.11 17.38 -1.34
N LEU A 18 -20.96 16.75 -1.60
CA LEU A 18 -19.99 16.38 -0.56
C LEU A 18 -19.49 17.62 0.18
N LYS A 19 -19.08 18.65 -0.57
CA LYS A 19 -18.59 19.92 -0.06
C LYS A 19 -19.70 20.80 0.53
N GLN A 20 -20.91 20.86 -0.05
CA GLN A 20 -22.06 21.57 0.54
C GLN A 20 -22.64 20.84 1.74
N GLN A 21 -22.70 19.51 1.77
CA GLN A 21 -23.15 18.79 2.97
C GLN A 21 -22.14 18.99 4.10
N SER A 22 -20.85 19.11 3.82
CA SER A 22 -19.88 19.51 4.84
C SER A 22 -19.95 21.03 5.17
N LEU A 23 -20.13 21.93 4.20
CA LEU A 23 -20.05 23.40 4.39
C LEU A 23 -21.38 24.12 4.69
N LYS A 24 -22.52 23.75 4.09
CA LYS A 24 -23.86 24.32 4.41
C LYS A 24 -24.28 23.94 5.83
N TRP A 25 -23.84 22.78 6.31
CA TRP A 25 -24.11 22.31 7.66
C TRP A 25 -23.25 23.06 8.68
N ALA A 26 -21.95 23.24 8.40
CA ALA A 26 -21.06 24.09 9.19
C ALA A 26 -21.55 25.56 9.29
N SER A 27 -22.08 26.12 8.21
CA SER A 27 -22.54 27.52 8.15
C SER A 27 -23.98 27.76 8.64
N SER A 28 -24.88 26.78 8.55
CA SER A 28 -26.23 26.85 9.14
C SER A 28 -26.21 26.70 10.67
N TYR A 29 -25.20 26.02 11.22
CA TYR A 29 -25.02 25.84 12.66
C TYR A 29 -24.42 27.09 13.31
N ALA A 30 -23.39 27.72 12.71
CA ALA A 30 -22.79 28.98 13.18
C ALA A 30 -23.76 30.18 13.29
N LYS A 31 -24.99 30.05 12.75
CA LYS A 31 -26.04 31.07 12.76
C LYS A 31 -27.18 30.78 13.74
N GLN A 32 -27.09 29.72 14.56
CA GLN A 32 -28.14 29.38 15.52
C GLN A 32 -28.04 30.23 16.81
N PRO A 33 -29.15 30.85 17.28
CA PRO A 33 -29.12 31.84 18.38
C PRO A 33 -28.62 31.32 19.73
N HIS A 34 -28.62 30.00 19.93
CA HIS A 34 -28.15 29.38 21.18
C HIS A 34 -26.62 29.26 21.27
N LEU A 35 -25.89 29.41 20.16
CA LEU A 35 -24.42 29.49 20.16
C LEU A 35 -23.89 30.91 20.41
N ALA A 36 -24.74 31.94 20.29
CA ALA A 36 -24.42 33.30 20.72
C ALA A 36 -24.60 33.52 22.24
N LYS A 37 -25.07 32.49 22.97
CA LYS A 37 -25.27 32.52 24.42
C LYS A 37 -24.54 31.36 25.11
N THR A 38 -23.25 31.20 24.84
CA THR A 38 -22.34 30.41 25.68
C THR A 38 -21.47 31.34 26.54
N SER A 39 -22.12 32.21 27.31
CA SER A 39 -21.55 32.60 28.60
C SER A 39 -22.06 31.60 29.63
N CYS A 40 -21.20 30.68 30.10
CA CYS A 40 -21.46 29.98 31.35
C CYS A 40 -21.78 31.06 32.40
N GLN A 41 -23.03 31.12 32.87
CA GLN A 41 -23.35 32.04 33.96
C GLN A 41 -22.59 31.57 35.20
N GLN A 42 -21.63 32.40 35.64
CA GLN A 42 -21.07 32.25 36.98
C GLN A 42 -22.20 32.45 37.98
N GLN A 43 -22.51 31.42 38.76
CA GLN A 43 -23.25 31.59 40.00
C GLN A 43 -22.30 31.36 41.17
N GLY A 44 -21.86 32.48 41.75
CA GLY A 44 -21.51 32.64 43.17
C GLY A 44 -20.42 31.73 43.78
N PRO A 45 -19.88 32.11 44.95
CA PRO A 45 -18.89 31.30 45.63
C PRO A 45 -19.56 30.07 46.26
N GLY A 46 -19.48 28.92 45.58
CA GLY A 46 -19.85 27.61 46.15
C GLY A 46 -20.49 26.58 45.21
N GLY A 47 -20.83 26.91 43.96
CA GLY A 47 -21.52 25.98 43.04
C GLY A 47 -20.64 25.51 41.88
N ALA A 48 -20.43 24.20 41.74
CA ALA A 48 -19.80 23.63 40.55
C ALA A 48 -20.70 23.83 39.31
N SER A 49 -20.17 24.42 38.24
CA SER A 49 -20.92 24.57 36.98
C SER A 49 -21.10 23.21 36.30
N LEU A 50 -22.32 22.71 36.21
CA LEU A 50 -22.67 21.52 35.43
C LEU A 50 -23.31 21.98 34.11
N CYS A 51 -22.53 21.98 33.02
CA CYS A 51 -23.13 21.83 31.69
C CYS A 51 -23.84 20.48 31.65
N SER A 52 -25.07 20.43 31.16
CA SER A 52 -25.81 19.16 31.06
C SER A 52 -25.09 18.21 30.09
N ALA A 53 -24.97 16.93 30.43
CA ALA A 53 -24.30 15.93 29.60
C ALA A 53 -24.87 15.84 28.17
N ALA A 54 -26.16 16.17 28.00
CA ALA A 54 -26.83 16.20 26.71
C ALA A 54 -26.27 17.29 25.77
N GLN A 55 -25.92 18.47 26.29
CA GLN A 55 -25.37 19.57 25.48
C GLN A 55 -23.92 19.30 25.06
N ALA A 56 -23.12 18.68 25.93
CA ALA A 56 -21.77 18.21 25.57
C ALA A 56 -21.80 17.04 24.56
N GLN A 57 -22.83 16.20 24.62
CA GLN A 57 -23.05 15.13 23.65
C GLN A 57 -23.41 15.67 22.26
N GLU A 58 -24.19 16.74 22.18
CA GLU A 58 -24.60 17.37 20.93
C GLU A 58 -23.46 18.18 20.28
N GLU A 59 -22.67 18.92 21.07
CA GLU A 59 -21.44 19.58 20.60
C GLU A 59 -20.38 18.58 20.12
N ALA A 60 -20.24 17.44 20.80
CA ALA A 60 -19.35 16.38 20.35
C ALA A 60 -19.86 15.67 19.08
N ALA A 61 -21.18 15.40 18.98
CA ALA A 61 -21.86 14.86 17.78
C ALA A 61 -21.64 15.74 16.53
N VAL A 62 -21.55 17.05 16.71
CA VAL A 62 -21.26 18.03 15.66
C VAL A 62 -19.76 18.10 15.36
N LEU A 63 -18.88 18.01 16.37
CA LEU A 63 -17.43 17.89 16.17
C LEU A 63 -17.09 16.64 15.35
N LEU A 64 -17.70 15.50 15.69
CA LEU A 64 -17.59 14.20 15.05
C LEU A 64 -17.68 14.21 13.53
N LEU A 65 -18.60 15.00 12.99
CA LEU A 65 -18.91 15.05 11.56
C LEU A 65 -17.90 15.90 10.76
N ALA A 66 -16.96 16.57 11.45
CA ALA A 66 -15.91 17.41 10.88
C ALA A 66 -14.47 16.95 11.25
N THR A 67 -14.28 15.70 11.70
CA THR A 67 -13.00 15.25 12.31
C THR A 67 -12.00 14.51 11.39
N SER A 68 -12.28 14.41 10.10
CA SER A 68 -11.37 13.74 9.16
C SER A 68 -10.37 14.73 8.58
N PRO A 69 -9.07 14.42 8.53
CA PRO A 69 -8.11 15.31 7.90
C PRO A 69 -8.56 15.57 6.46
N HIS A 70 -8.54 16.84 6.05
CA HIS A 70 -8.97 17.25 4.71
C HIS A 70 -8.15 16.65 3.57
N LYS A 71 -7.00 16.04 3.88
CA LYS A 71 -6.20 15.26 2.95
C LYS A 71 -5.60 14.06 3.68
N TYR A 72 -5.55 12.94 2.99
CA TYR A 72 -4.84 11.76 3.45
C TYR A 72 -4.18 11.08 2.25
N ASP A 73 -2.95 10.61 2.44
CA ASP A 73 -2.19 9.86 1.46
C ASP A 73 -1.48 8.68 2.15
N ALA A 74 -1.91 7.45 1.85
CA ALA A 74 -1.34 6.23 2.44
C ALA A 74 0.15 6.00 2.10
N ARG A 75 0.70 6.76 1.14
CA ARG A 75 2.15 6.77 0.82
C ARG A 75 2.95 7.67 1.76
N SER A 76 2.28 8.64 2.38
CA SER A 76 2.93 9.66 3.21
C SER A 76 3.25 9.09 4.59
N ARG A 77 4.51 8.67 4.81
CA ARG A 77 5.02 8.18 6.10
C ARG A 77 4.69 9.11 7.28
N ALA A 78 4.67 10.43 7.05
CA ALA A 78 4.28 11.40 8.08
C ALA A 78 2.82 11.24 8.57
N GLN A 79 1.91 10.82 7.68
CA GLN A 79 0.47 10.69 7.97
C GLN A 79 0.09 9.29 8.46
N THR A 80 0.90 8.29 8.14
CA THR A 80 0.67 6.88 8.48
C THR A 80 1.41 6.43 9.73
N GLY A 81 2.34 7.24 10.27
CA GLY A 81 3.13 6.89 11.44
C GLY A 81 4.42 6.14 11.12
N GLY A 82 5.02 6.48 9.98
CA GLY A 82 6.33 5.98 9.55
C GLY A 82 6.27 5.01 8.39
N TRP A 83 5.08 4.62 7.90
CA TRP A 83 4.91 3.48 6.99
C TRP A 83 4.33 3.85 5.62
N ASP A 84 4.80 3.25 4.55
CA ASP A 84 4.11 3.28 3.26
C ASP A 84 3.07 2.15 3.22
N LEU A 85 1.80 2.51 3.30
CA LEU A 85 0.68 1.57 3.33
C LEU A 85 0.09 1.34 1.93
N ALA A 86 0.47 2.13 0.93
CA ALA A 86 -0.01 1.93 -0.44
C ALA A 86 0.72 0.78 -1.13
N GLY A 87 2.01 0.58 -0.82
CA GLY A 87 2.82 -0.52 -1.34
C GLY A 87 3.10 -0.44 -2.85
N PRO A 88 3.75 -1.47 -3.43
CA PRO A 88 4.27 -1.42 -4.80
C PRO A 88 3.16 -1.42 -5.86
N VAL A 89 3.37 -0.68 -6.94
CA VAL A 89 2.47 -0.67 -8.10
C VAL A 89 2.66 -1.95 -8.91
N GLY A 90 1.55 -2.61 -9.25
CA GLY A 90 1.55 -3.79 -10.12
C GLY A 90 1.36 -3.43 -11.59
N ASP A 91 1.69 -4.38 -12.46
CA ASP A 91 1.47 -4.31 -13.91
C ASP A 91 0.76 -5.59 -14.37
N GLN A 92 -0.48 -5.45 -14.81
CA GLN A 92 -1.31 -6.56 -15.25
C GLN A 92 -1.06 -6.98 -16.71
N GLY A 93 -0.29 -6.19 -17.49
CA GLY A 93 -0.11 -6.38 -18.92
C GLY A 93 -1.43 -6.51 -19.69
N ALA A 94 -1.45 -7.33 -20.74
CA ALA A 94 -2.64 -7.56 -21.57
C ALA A 94 -3.56 -8.64 -20.97
N CYS A 95 -3.94 -8.49 -19.69
CA CYS A 95 -4.75 -9.48 -18.98
C CYS A 95 -5.88 -8.83 -18.19
N ALA A 96 -7.07 -9.44 -18.16
CA ALA A 96 -8.24 -8.97 -17.38
C ALA A 96 -8.12 -9.27 -15.87
N SER A 97 -6.94 -9.08 -15.29
CA SER A 97 -6.60 -9.43 -13.89
C SER A 97 -6.59 -8.22 -12.93
N CYS A 98 -7.12 -7.07 -13.35
CA CYS A 98 -7.18 -5.84 -12.53
C CYS A 98 -7.78 -6.06 -11.13
N VAL A 99 -8.81 -6.91 -11.02
CA VAL A 99 -9.38 -7.26 -9.71
C VAL A 99 -8.36 -7.97 -8.83
N ALA A 100 -7.58 -8.91 -9.37
CA ALA A 100 -6.57 -9.60 -8.60
C ALA A 100 -5.50 -8.66 -8.03
N PHE A 101 -5.02 -7.72 -8.84
CA PHE A 101 -4.08 -6.70 -8.38
C PHE A 101 -4.69 -5.76 -7.35
N SER A 102 -5.92 -5.29 -7.57
CA SER A 102 -6.57 -4.36 -6.64
C SER A 102 -6.89 -5.01 -5.28
N VAL A 103 -7.34 -6.28 -5.28
CA VAL A 103 -7.65 -7.04 -4.05
C VAL A 103 -6.38 -7.42 -3.29
N THR A 104 -5.36 -7.95 -3.97
CA THR A 104 -4.07 -8.27 -3.31
C THR A 104 -3.37 -7.01 -2.81
N SER A 105 -3.42 -5.90 -3.55
CA SER A 105 -2.93 -4.60 -3.08
C SER A 105 -3.68 -4.14 -1.84
N ALA A 106 -5.00 -4.33 -1.78
CA ALA A 106 -5.79 -3.94 -0.62
C ALA A 106 -5.56 -4.84 0.60
N ALA A 107 -5.34 -6.13 0.38
CA ALA A 107 -4.94 -7.05 1.42
C ALA A 107 -3.57 -6.69 2.02
N ARG A 108 -2.57 -6.36 1.17
CA ARG A 108 -1.24 -5.91 1.62
C ARG A 108 -1.37 -4.67 2.51
N ALA A 109 -2.12 -3.67 2.07
CA ALA A 109 -2.36 -2.44 2.83
C ALA A 109 -3.05 -2.71 4.18
N ALA A 110 -4.08 -3.55 4.19
CA ALA A 110 -4.81 -3.88 5.42
C ALA A 110 -3.91 -4.61 6.45
N VAL A 111 -3.07 -5.55 6.01
CA VAL A 111 -2.10 -6.24 6.87
C VAL A 111 -1.05 -5.25 7.39
N ALA A 112 -0.51 -4.42 6.49
CA ALA A 112 0.49 -3.42 6.82
C ALA A 112 -0.01 -2.41 7.86
N ALA A 113 -1.24 -1.91 7.68
CA ALA A 113 -1.87 -0.98 8.61
C ALA A 113 -2.10 -1.61 9.98
N ALA A 114 -2.59 -2.85 10.02
CA ALA A 114 -2.85 -3.57 11.27
C ALA A 114 -1.56 -3.93 12.03
N LEU A 115 -0.47 -4.19 11.32
CA LEU A 115 0.81 -4.58 11.92
C LEU A 115 1.80 -3.43 12.09
N GLN A 116 1.45 -2.23 11.63
CA GLN A 116 2.33 -1.05 11.60
C GLN A 116 3.68 -1.39 10.93
N THR A 117 3.60 -1.81 9.67
CA THR A 117 4.74 -2.10 8.80
C THR A 117 4.49 -1.52 7.42
N ASP A 118 5.49 -1.55 6.56
CA ASP A 118 5.33 -1.15 5.17
C ASP A 118 4.61 -2.23 4.34
N ALA A 119 3.70 -1.82 3.45
CA ALA A 119 2.95 -2.75 2.59
C ALA A 119 3.83 -3.48 1.56
N TYR A 120 5.05 -3.00 1.28
CA TYR A 120 6.02 -3.73 0.45
C TYR A 120 6.53 -5.01 1.12
N THR A 121 6.51 -5.11 2.47
CA THR A 121 6.99 -6.30 3.18
C THR A 121 6.00 -7.46 3.13
N ILE A 122 4.76 -7.21 2.71
CA ILE A 122 3.71 -8.24 2.60
C ILE A 122 3.68 -8.72 1.16
N SER A 123 3.96 -10.00 0.89
CA SER A 123 4.00 -10.54 -0.48
C SER A 123 2.84 -11.49 -0.75
N LEU A 124 1.98 -11.12 -1.70
CA LEU A 124 0.81 -11.90 -2.13
C LEU A 124 0.82 -12.00 -3.66
N SER A 125 0.81 -13.21 -4.21
CA SER A 125 0.81 -13.42 -5.66
C SER A 125 -0.54 -13.11 -6.29
N PRO A 126 -0.65 -12.10 -7.17
CA PRO A 126 -1.85 -11.89 -7.97
C PRO A 126 -2.07 -13.02 -8.98
N GLN A 127 -1.00 -13.72 -9.39
CA GLN A 127 -1.06 -14.88 -10.29
C GLN A 127 -1.81 -16.02 -9.64
N ASP A 128 -1.42 -16.37 -8.42
CA ASP A 128 -2.05 -17.44 -7.64
C ASP A 128 -3.49 -17.07 -7.32
N PHE A 129 -3.74 -15.83 -6.91
CA PHE A 129 -5.11 -15.41 -6.66
C PHE A 129 -5.96 -15.54 -7.93
N PHE A 130 -5.54 -14.95 -9.05
CA PHE A 130 -6.34 -14.92 -10.27
C PHE A 130 -6.52 -16.33 -10.87
N PHE A 131 -5.44 -17.05 -11.16
CA PHE A 131 -5.52 -18.30 -11.92
C PHE A 131 -5.85 -19.54 -11.09
N CYS A 132 -5.59 -19.52 -9.77
CA CYS A 132 -5.74 -20.71 -8.93
C CYS A 132 -6.87 -20.63 -7.91
N LYS A 133 -7.08 -19.46 -7.29
CA LYS A 133 -7.85 -19.37 -6.04
C LYS A 133 -9.08 -18.45 -6.11
N SER A 134 -9.29 -17.77 -7.23
CA SER A 134 -10.42 -16.83 -7.39
C SER A 134 -11.68 -17.45 -8.00
N LEU A 135 -11.64 -18.73 -8.40
CA LEU A 135 -12.79 -19.53 -8.82
C LEU A 135 -12.77 -20.84 -8.02
N GLY A 136 -13.95 -21.40 -7.75
CA GLY A 136 -14.04 -22.80 -7.31
C GLY A 136 -13.32 -23.71 -8.30
N ARG A 137 -12.84 -24.88 -7.86
CA ARG A 137 -11.92 -25.82 -8.56
C ARG A 137 -12.37 -26.34 -9.97
N GLN A 138 -13.36 -25.73 -10.63
CA GLN A 138 -14.02 -26.22 -11.84
C GLN A 138 -13.91 -25.28 -13.06
N GLU A 139 -13.43 -24.05 -12.92
CA GLU A 139 -13.28 -23.10 -14.04
C GLU A 139 -11.84 -22.58 -14.15
N GLU A 140 -11.19 -22.85 -15.30
CA GLU A 140 -9.88 -22.26 -15.61
C GLU A 140 -10.06 -20.80 -16.04
N ARG A 141 -9.35 -19.88 -15.36
CA ARG A 141 -9.28 -18.48 -15.81
C ARG A 141 -8.33 -18.34 -16.99
N SER A 142 -8.73 -17.49 -17.91
CA SER A 142 -7.88 -16.93 -18.96
C SER A 142 -7.74 -15.42 -18.78
N CYS A 143 -6.77 -14.83 -19.49
CA CYS A 143 -6.64 -13.37 -19.53
C CYS A 143 -7.83 -12.67 -20.21
N SER A 144 -8.71 -13.40 -20.88
CA SER A 144 -10.00 -12.93 -21.41
C SER A 144 -11.17 -13.03 -20.42
N SER A 145 -11.03 -13.77 -19.31
CA SER A 145 -12.09 -13.96 -18.32
C SER A 145 -11.89 -13.04 -17.09
N GLY A 146 -12.53 -11.87 -17.12
CA GLY A 146 -12.52 -10.93 -16.00
C GLY A 146 -13.31 -11.41 -14.77
N MET A 147 -13.34 -10.59 -13.72
CA MET A 147 -14.13 -10.86 -12.51
C MET A 147 -14.75 -9.57 -12.00
N SER A 148 -15.91 -9.66 -11.34
CA SER A 148 -16.49 -8.50 -10.66
C SER A 148 -15.73 -8.22 -9.36
N VAL A 149 -15.67 -6.96 -8.93
CA VAL A 149 -15.04 -6.59 -7.65
C VAL A 149 -15.66 -7.38 -6.49
N ALA A 150 -16.99 -7.52 -6.47
CA ALA A 150 -17.70 -8.28 -5.45
C ALA A 150 -17.25 -9.74 -5.38
N ALA A 151 -17.17 -10.42 -6.53
CA ALA A 151 -16.73 -11.81 -6.60
C ALA A 151 -15.28 -11.97 -6.16
N GLY A 152 -14.39 -11.04 -6.54
CA GLY A 152 -12.99 -11.04 -6.10
C GLY A 152 -12.82 -10.88 -4.61
N MET A 153 -13.53 -9.90 -4.03
CA MET A 153 -13.50 -9.66 -2.58
C MET A 153 -14.02 -10.87 -1.80
N GLN A 154 -15.11 -11.49 -2.26
CA GLN A 154 -15.68 -12.67 -1.65
C GLN A 154 -14.73 -13.88 -1.76
N ALA A 155 -14.24 -14.20 -2.96
CA ALA A 155 -13.33 -15.32 -3.18
C ALA A 155 -12.05 -15.21 -2.35
N PHE A 156 -11.49 -14.00 -2.25
CA PHE A 156 -10.32 -13.75 -1.41
C PHE A 156 -10.59 -14.00 0.07
N ALA A 157 -11.67 -13.42 0.61
CA ALA A 157 -11.98 -13.53 2.04
C ALA A 157 -12.37 -14.96 2.44
N GLU A 158 -13.17 -15.64 1.63
CA GLU A 158 -13.58 -17.03 1.85
C GLU A 158 -12.40 -17.99 1.71
N GLY A 159 -11.57 -17.81 0.67
CA GLY A 159 -10.36 -18.60 0.46
C GLY A 159 -9.40 -18.47 1.65
N HIS A 160 -9.18 -17.24 2.14
CA HIS A 160 -8.38 -17.01 3.36
C HIS A 160 -8.96 -17.75 4.57
N ALA A 161 -10.26 -17.60 4.82
CA ALA A 161 -10.94 -18.23 5.96
C ALA A 161 -10.91 -19.77 5.91
N GLN A 162 -10.86 -20.35 4.71
CA GLN A 162 -10.74 -21.80 4.48
C GLN A 162 -9.29 -22.31 4.50
N GLY A 163 -8.31 -21.45 4.77
CA GLY A 163 -6.89 -21.81 4.77
C GLY A 163 -6.26 -21.95 3.39
N GLN A 164 -6.94 -21.50 2.32
CA GLN A 164 -6.41 -21.43 0.95
C GLN A 164 -5.56 -20.16 0.79
N TYR A 165 -4.50 -20.05 1.59
CA TYR A 165 -3.63 -18.88 1.61
C TYR A 165 -2.93 -18.67 0.27
N LEU A 166 -2.86 -17.42 -0.20
CA LEU A 166 -2.08 -17.06 -1.37
C LEU A 166 -0.58 -17.29 -1.11
N VAL A 167 0.11 -17.83 -2.11
CA VAL A 167 1.58 -17.88 -2.06
C VAL A 167 2.18 -16.51 -2.37
N THR A 168 3.44 -16.32 -2.01
CA THR A 168 4.19 -15.09 -2.27
C THR A 168 4.45 -14.88 -3.78
N GLU A 169 4.68 -13.63 -4.19
CA GLU A 169 5.08 -13.30 -5.57
C GLU A 169 6.43 -13.94 -5.95
N ARG A 170 7.29 -14.28 -4.98
CA ARG A 170 8.51 -15.06 -5.25
C ARG A 170 8.18 -16.52 -5.63
N CYS A 171 7.15 -17.07 -5.02
CA CYS A 171 6.72 -18.45 -5.21
C CYS A 171 6.03 -18.63 -6.57
N LEU A 172 5.13 -17.70 -6.89
CA LEU A 172 4.46 -17.65 -8.18
C LEU A 172 4.43 -16.21 -8.69
N PRO A 173 5.48 -15.79 -9.42
CA PRO A 173 5.53 -14.46 -10.02
C PRO A 173 4.38 -14.23 -11.00
N TYR A 174 3.93 -12.99 -11.12
CA TYR A 174 2.97 -12.63 -12.14
C TYR A 174 3.63 -12.65 -13.51
N VAL A 175 3.10 -13.47 -14.42
CA VAL A 175 3.58 -13.55 -15.80
C VAL A 175 2.49 -12.95 -16.68
N ALA A 176 2.63 -11.66 -16.99
CA ALA A 176 1.76 -11.00 -17.94
C ALA A 176 2.29 -11.23 -19.35
N ASP A 177 1.48 -11.79 -20.24
CA ASP A 177 1.78 -11.78 -21.65
C ASP A 177 1.67 -10.34 -22.17
N ARG A 178 2.78 -9.79 -22.68
CA ARG A 178 2.80 -8.48 -23.36
C ARG A 178 2.43 -8.60 -24.84
N THR A 179 2.21 -9.82 -25.34
CA THR A 179 2.09 -10.16 -26.77
C THR A 179 0.76 -10.83 -27.18
N SER A 180 -0.12 -11.24 -26.25
CA SER A 180 -1.46 -11.74 -26.63
C SER A 180 -2.38 -10.60 -27.05
N ALA A 181 -2.42 -10.39 -28.36
CA ALA A 181 -3.34 -9.50 -29.04
C ALA A 181 -4.81 -9.92 -28.78
N GLY A 182 -5.52 -9.07 -28.05
CA GLY A 182 -6.97 -9.11 -27.84
C GLY A 182 -7.50 -7.87 -27.12
N ILE A 183 -6.69 -7.27 -26.24
CA ILE A 183 -6.97 -5.96 -25.60
C ILE A 183 -5.75 -5.00 -25.75
N ALA A 184 -4.69 -5.45 -26.43
CA ALA A 184 -3.45 -4.70 -26.68
C ALA A 184 -3.56 -3.63 -27.79
N SER A 185 -4.65 -2.86 -27.86
CA SER A 185 -4.78 -1.75 -28.82
C SER A 185 -5.05 -0.37 -28.20
N SER A 186 -5.17 -0.26 -26.88
CA SER A 186 -5.33 1.06 -26.22
C SER A 186 -4.02 1.66 -25.72
N PHE A 187 -3.07 0.86 -25.21
CA PHE A 187 -1.85 1.36 -24.54
C PHE A 187 -0.57 1.05 -25.31
N GLY A 188 -0.42 1.54 -26.54
CA GLY A 188 0.76 1.31 -27.38
C GLY A 188 2.10 1.55 -26.65
N ILE A 189 2.74 0.47 -26.19
CA ILE A 189 4.12 0.46 -25.73
C ILE A 189 5.00 0.37 -26.98
N ARG A 190 5.50 1.53 -27.44
CA ARG A 190 6.58 1.56 -28.42
C ARG A 190 7.90 1.32 -27.69
N ASP A 191 8.49 0.14 -27.91
CA ASP A 191 9.87 -0.05 -28.38
C ASP A 191 10.36 -1.47 -28.06
N LEU A 192 10.55 -2.27 -29.12
CA LEU A 192 11.50 -3.37 -29.16
C LEU A 192 12.29 -3.26 -30.48
N PRO A 193 13.61 -3.58 -30.49
CA PRO A 193 14.43 -3.48 -31.69
C PRO A 193 13.91 -4.42 -32.77
N GLN A 194 13.76 -3.91 -33.99
CA GLN A 194 13.39 -4.71 -35.15
C GLN A 194 14.45 -5.80 -35.38
N GLY A 195 14.02 -7.06 -35.37
CA GLY A 195 14.95 -8.14 -35.62
C GLY A 195 14.38 -9.53 -35.73
N PHE A 196 13.14 -9.74 -36.19
CA PHE A 196 12.74 -11.06 -36.72
C PHE A 196 11.60 -10.85 -37.73
N LYS A 197 11.92 -10.95 -39.02
CA LYS A 197 10.93 -11.01 -40.10
C LYS A 197 10.29 -12.39 -40.08
N GLY A 198 8.97 -12.43 -39.93
CA GLY A 198 8.17 -13.64 -40.11
C GLY A 198 8.23 -14.12 -41.56
N GLY A 199 8.52 -15.40 -41.75
CA GLY A 199 8.26 -16.11 -43.00
C GLY A 199 6.91 -16.82 -42.89
N SER A 200 5.96 -16.42 -43.73
CA SER A 200 4.73 -17.16 -44.00
C SER A 200 5.05 -18.49 -44.69
N GLY A 201 4.49 -19.61 -44.22
CA GLY A 201 4.62 -20.90 -44.89
C GLY A 201 3.62 -21.93 -44.37
N SER A 202 2.60 -22.18 -45.17
CA SER A 202 1.68 -23.33 -45.09
C SER A 202 2.40 -24.61 -45.53
N SER A 203 2.21 -25.75 -44.83
CA SER A 203 1.84 -27.07 -45.43
C SER A 203 2.17 -28.29 -44.56
N ASN A 204 1.30 -29.30 -44.68
CA ASN A 204 1.36 -30.72 -44.28
C ASN A 204 2.70 -31.47 -44.44
N GLY A 205 2.81 -32.61 -43.72
CA GLY A 205 3.45 -33.84 -44.23
C GLY A 205 4.62 -34.38 -43.39
N GLY A 206 4.50 -35.62 -42.91
CA GLY A 206 5.52 -36.30 -42.10
C GLY A 206 6.69 -36.93 -42.86
N GLY A 207 7.61 -37.55 -42.11
CA GLY A 207 8.67 -38.40 -42.66
C GLY A 207 9.98 -38.34 -41.87
N SER A 208 10.37 -39.47 -41.30
CA SER A 208 11.58 -39.76 -40.51
C SER A 208 12.88 -39.71 -41.35
N SER A 209 14.00 -39.25 -40.78
CA SER A 209 15.27 -40.01 -40.64
C SER A 209 16.46 -39.12 -40.20
N ASN A 210 17.34 -39.75 -39.42
CA ASN A 210 18.52 -39.20 -38.73
C ASN A 210 19.66 -38.77 -39.67
N ASP A 211 20.45 -37.78 -39.25
CA ASP A 211 21.91 -37.95 -39.09
C ASP A 211 22.54 -36.82 -38.24
N GLY A 212 23.59 -37.18 -37.50
CA GLY A 212 24.03 -36.54 -36.26
C GLY A 212 25.12 -35.47 -36.36
N GLY A 213 25.32 -34.76 -35.25
CA GLY A 213 26.49 -33.91 -35.04
C GLY A 213 26.32 -32.79 -34.02
N SER A 214 26.57 -33.09 -32.74
CA SER A 214 26.85 -32.15 -31.63
C SER A 214 25.67 -31.40 -30.99
N SER A 215 25.11 -31.97 -29.91
CA SER A 215 24.19 -31.29 -29.00
C SER A 215 24.58 -31.54 -27.54
N SER A 216 25.02 -30.49 -26.86
CA SER A 216 24.97 -30.40 -25.40
C SER A 216 23.50 -30.34 -24.97
N ALA A 217 22.96 -31.43 -24.43
CA ALA A 217 21.61 -31.48 -23.88
C ALA A 217 21.60 -32.17 -22.51
N ALA A 218 21.22 -31.41 -21.49
CA ALA A 218 20.55 -31.81 -20.24
C ALA A 218 20.55 -30.58 -19.31
N LEU A 219 19.45 -29.96 -18.86
CA LEU A 219 18.03 -30.31 -18.80
C LEU A 219 17.18 -29.02 -18.84
N LEU A 220 16.35 -28.88 -19.88
CA LEU A 220 15.14 -28.04 -19.88
C LEU A 220 13.96 -29.01 -19.96
N PRO A 221 12.94 -28.94 -19.09
CA PRO A 221 11.73 -29.69 -19.33
C PRO A 221 10.96 -29.05 -20.49
N LEU A 222 10.54 -29.91 -21.41
CA LEU A 222 9.68 -29.63 -22.57
C LEU A 222 8.44 -28.81 -22.17
N LEU A 223 8.40 -27.54 -22.59
CA LEU A 223 7.15 -26.82 -22.80
C LEU A 223 6.85 -26.88 -24.30
N GLY A 224 5.86 -27.73 -24.63
CA GLY A 224 5.30 -27.80 -25.97
C GLY A 224 4.69 -26.45 -26.37
N MET A 225 4.97 -26.05 -27.61
CA MET A 225 4.36 -24.91 -28.29
C MET A 225 2.85 -25.11 -28.39
N GLY A 226 2.09 -24.41 -27.55
CA GLY A 226 0.64 -24.33 -27.57
C GLY A 226 0.10 -23.52 -26.39
N GLY A 227 -0.28 -22.26 -26.62
CA GLY A 227 -1.09 -21.42 -25.73
C GLY A 227 -0.57 -21.20 -24.30
N PHE A 228 0.24 -20.16 -24.07
CA PHE A 228 0.58 -19.69 -22.71
C PHE A 228 -0.61 -18.96 -22.06
N GLY A 229 -1.66 -19.71 -21.70
CA GLY A 229 -2.61 -19.31 -20.67
C GLY A 229 -2.05 -19.70 -19.30
N GLY A 230 -2.02 -18.77 -18.34
CA GLY A 230 -1.44 -18.99 -17.01
C GLY A 230 -2.02 -20.24 -16.33
N THR A 231 -1.22 -21.30 -16.24
CA THR A 231 -1.65 -22.55 -15.61
C THR A 231 -1.55 -22.45 -14.09
N CYS A 232 -2.49 -23.07 -13.39
CA CYS A 232 -2.43 -23.24 -11.94
C CYS A 232 -1.50 -24.40 -11.56
N GLN A 233 -0.21 -24.26 -11.84
CA GLN A 233 0.78 -25.28 -11.54
C GLN A 233 2.00 -24.66 -10.85
N TYR A 234 2.15 -24.93 -9.56
CA TYR A 234 3.33 -24.55 -8.79
C TYR A 234 3.54 -25.56 -7.64
N MET A 235 4.82 -25.80 -7.29
CA MET A 235 5.21 -26.74 -6.24
C MET A 235 5.64 -26.05 -4.93
N CYS A 236 5.68 -24.72 -4.92
CA CYS A 236 6.14 -23.95 -3.77
C CYS A 236 4.96 -23.62 -2.82
N ASP A 237 5.22 -23.63 -1.51
CA ASP A 237 4.23 -23.44 -0.44
C ASP A 237 4.48 -22.18 0.39
N GLN A 238 5.34 -21.28 -0.10
CA GLN A 238 5.76 -20.10 0.63
C GLN A 238 4.62 -19.09 0.72
N VAL A 239 4.02 -19.02 1.91
CA VAL A 239 2.97 -18.08 2.29
C VAL A 239 3.54 -17.03 3.24
N ASP A 240 3.17 -15.78 3.03
CA ASP A 240 3.54 -14.68 3.92
C ASP A 240 3.00 -14.91 5.34
N ARG A 241 3.90 -14.91 6.34
CA ARG A 241 3.55 -15.24 7.73
C ARG A 241 2.62 -14.21 8.37
N ALA A 242 2.78 -12.93 8.04
CA ALA A 242 1.97 -11.85 8.58
C ALA A 242 0.55 -11.92 8.03
N TYR A 243 0.43 -12.17 6.73
CA TYR A 243 -0.85 -12.43 6.05
C TYR A 243 -1.59 -13.67 6.59
N LYS A 244 -0.85 -14.74 6.90
CA LYS A 244 -1.41 -15.99 7.44
C LYS A 244 -1.90 -15.84 8.89
N ALA A 245 -1.29 -14.96 9.68
CA ALA A 245 -1.53 -14.80 11.11
C ALA A 245 -2.66 -13.80 11.44
N GLY A 246 -3.83 -13.98 10.84
CA GLY A 246 -5.00 -13.17 11.14
C GLY A 246 -6.20 -13.52 10.28
N ARG A 247 -7.19 -12.62 10.24
CA ARG A 247 -8.45 -12.82 9.51
C ARG A 247 -8.84 -11.56 8.77
N PHE A 248 -9.39 -11.73 7.58
CA PHE A 248 -9.97 -10.64 6.80
C PHE A 248 -11.47 -10.55 7.01
N THR A 249 -11.97 -9.32 7.10
CA THR A 249 -13.38 -9.00 6.89
C THR A 249 -13.48 -8.03 5.73
N PHE A 250 -14.46 -8.23 4.86
CA PHE A 250 -14.77 -7.27 3.81
C PHE A 250 -16.13 -6.62 4.05
N THR A 251 -16.26 -5.37 3.64
CA THR A 251 -17.51 -4.60 3.82
C THR A 251 -17.78 -3.78 2.56
N ARG A 252 -19.01 -3.83 2.08
CA ARG A 252 -19.49 -2.95 1.01
C ARG A 252 -19.64 -1.54 1.57
N LEU A 253 -19.07 -0.55 0.88
CA LEU A 253 -19.18 0.85 1.29
C LEU A 253 -20.24 1.55 0.44
N GLY A 254 -21.23 2.12 1.10
CA GLY A 254 -22.41 2.76 0.51
C GLY A 254 -22.24 4.26 0.24
N SER A 255 -21.17 4.89 0.71
CA SER A 255 -20.96 6.32 0.53
C SER A 255 -19.48 6.71 0.48
N ALA A 256 -19.19 7.86 -0.14
CA ALA A 256 -17.85 8.45 -0.15
C ALA A 256 -17.31 8.73 1.27
N TRP A 257 -18.21 9.00 2.22
CA TRP A 257 -17.86 9.16 3.63
C TRP A 257 -17.31 7.87 4.22
N GLU A 258 -18.00 6.74 4.01
CA GLU A 258 -17.54 5.43 4.49
C GLU A 258 -16.19 5.05 3.87
N VAL A 259 -15.95 5.42 2.61
CA VAL A 259 -14.65 5.27 1.94
C VAL A 259 -13.56 6.05 2.67
N GLN A 260 -13.80 7.34 2.99
CA GLN A 260 -12.84 8.17 3.72
C GLN A 260 -12.56 7.62 5.12
N ALA A 261 -13.61 7.29 5.87
CA ALA A 261 -13.51 6.75 7.21
C ALA A 261 -12.69 5.45 7.23
N HIS A 262 -12.91 4.56 6.25
CA HIS A 262 -12.14 3.32 6.13
C HIS A 262 -10.67 3.58 5.80
N ILE A 263 -10.39 4.47 4.84
CA ILE A 263 -9.02 4.83 4.46
C ILE A 263 -8.24 5.34 5.69
N LEU A 264 -8.86 6.16 6.53
CA LEU A 264 -8.27 6.66 7.76
C LEU A 264 -8.08 5.55 8.80
N ALA A 265 -9.15 4.87 9.18
CA ALA A 265 -9.11 3.92 10.29
C ALA A 265 -8.19 2.72 10.03
N HIS A 266 -8.04 2.33 8.75
CA HIS A 266 -7.41 1.07 8.38
C HIS A 266 -6.28 1.24 7.37
N GLY A 267 -5.71 2.45 7.26
CA GLY A 267 -4.47 2.68 6.52
C GLY A 267 -4.58 2.58 5.00
N GLY A 268 -5.80 2.68 4.48
CA GLY A 268 -6.08 2.70 3.05
C GLY A 268 -6.52 1.37 2.45
N ALA A 269 -6.79 1.44 1.14
CA ALA A 269 -7.13 0.37 0.22
C ALA A 269 -8.58 -0.11 0.17
N VAL A 270 -9.41 0.83 -0.28
CA VAL A 270 -10.76 0.52 -0.75
C VAL A 270 -10.66 0.11 -2.22
N VAL A 271 -11.14 -1.09 -2.56
CA VAL A 271 -11.24 -1.55 -3.95
C VAL A 271 -12.51 -0.96 -4.56
N THR A 272 -12.39 -0.36 -5.74
CA THR A 272 -13.52 0.23 -6.46
C THR A 272 -13.38 0.07 -7.96
N ARG A 273 -14.49 0.23 -8.67
CA ARG A 273 -14.52 0.22 -10.13
C ARG A 273 -14.16 1.61 -10.70
N LEU A 274 -13.42 1.60 -11.80
CA LEU A 274 -13.17 2.74 -12.67
C LEU A 274 -13.69 2.41 -14.07
N GLU A 275 -14.58 3.23 -14.61
CA GLU A 275 -14.91 3.19 -16.03
C GLU A 275 -13.82 3.97 -16.80
N VAL A 276 -13.11 3.26 -17.67
CA VAL A 276 -12.00 3.81 -18.46
C VAL A 276 -12.54 4.36 -19.77
N PHE A 277 -12.13 5.58 -20.09
CA PHE A 277 -12.50 6.27 -21.32
C PHE A 277 -11.27 6.54 -22.18
N SER A 278 -11.48 6.71 -23.49
CA SER A 278 -10.43 6.81 -24.50
C SER A 278 -9.47 8.00 -24.31
N ASP A 279 -9.85 8.98 -23.50
CA ASP A 279 -9.07 10.18 -23.19
C ASP A 279 -8.29 10.09 -21.87
N LEU A 280 -8.53 9.07 -21.03
CA LEU A 280 -7.89 8.92 -19.72
C LEU A 280 -6.38 8.76 -19.84
N GLN A 281 -5.91 7.84 -20.68
CA GLN A 281 -4.47 7.65 -20.88
C GLN A 281 -3.82 8.87 -21.56
N PRO A 282 -4.36 9.42 -22.68
CA PRO A 282 -3.82 10.66 -23.25
C PRO A 282 -3.77 11.84 -22.27
N PHE A 283 -4.74 11.93 -21.34
CA PHE A 283 -4.75 12.95 -20.29
C PHE A 283 -3.52 12.82 -19.38
N PHE A 284 -3.28 11.63 -18.82
CA PHE A 284 -2.15 11.42 -17.91
C PHE A 284 -0.79 11.39 -18.61
N ALA A 285 -0.72 11.00 -19.88
CA ALA A 285 0.50 11.11 -20.67
C ALA A 285 0.96 12.57 -20.81
N ARG A 286 0.03 13.53 -20.91
CA ARG A 286 0.35 14.96 -20.96
C ARG A 286 0.54 15.58 -19.59
N GLN A 287 -0.22 15.15 -18.59
CA GLN A 287 -0.24 15.76 -17.26
C GLN A 287 -0.28 14.68 -16.15
N PRO A 288 0.84 14.01 -15.87
CA PRO A 288 0.88 12.85 -14.97
C PRO A 288 0.33 13.09 -13.56
N LYS A 289 0.49 14.33 -13.06
CA LYS A 289 0.08 14.74 -11.70
C LYS A 289 -1.26 15.46 -11.63
N ALA A 290 -1.93 15.69 -12.77
CA ALA A 290 -3.20 16.42 -12.80
C ALA A 290 -4.35 15.60 -12.23
N VAL A 291 -5.46 16.28 -11.91
CA VAL A 291 -6.72 15.65 -11.49
C VAL A 291 -7.55 15.40 -12.72
N TYR A 292 -7.84 14.14 -13.03
CA TYR A 292 -8.73 13.79 -14.13
C TYR A 292 -10.17 14.20 -13.79
N PRO A 293 -10.77 15.14 -14.55
CA PRO A 293 -12.09 15.67 -14.24
C PRO A 293 -13.24 14.73 -14.67
N GLY A 294 -12.91 13.62 -15.35
CA GLY A 294 -13.85 12.75 -16.03
C GLY A 294 -13.77 12.86 -17.55
N PRO A 295 -14.54 12.04 -18.27
CA PRO A 295 -14.47 11.96 -19.72
C PRO A 295 -14.90 13.26 -20.40
N GLY A 296 -14.15 13.65 -21.43
CA GLY A 296 -14.56 14.69 -22.37
C GLY A 296 -15.81 14.29 -23.16
N ARG A 297 -16.44 15.27 -23.82
CA ARG A 297 -17.72 15.05 -24.54
C ARG A 297 -17.67 13.95 -25.61
N ASN A 298 -16.51 13.74 -26.23
CA ASN A 298 -16.31 12.77 -27.32
C ASN A 298 -15.54 11.54 -26.87
N ALA A 299 -15.26 11.39 -25.57
CA ALA A 299 -14.53 10.25 -25.07
C ALA A 299 -15.42 9.01 -25.09
N ALA A 300 -14.95 7.95 -25.74
CA ALA A 300 -15.64 6.67 -25.78
C ALA A 300 -15.29 5.85 -24.53
N HIS A 301 -16.27 5.12 -24.00
CA HIS A 301 -16.00 4.08 -23.01
C HIS A 301 -15.15 2.98 -23.64
N VAL A 302 -14.11 2.54 -22.92
CA VAL A 302 -13.14 1.54 -23.37
C VAL A 302 -13.36 0.23 -22.61
N GLU A 303 -13.31 0.29 -21.29
CA GLU A 303 -13.44 -0.88 -20.42
C GLU A 303 -13.88 -0.49 -19.01
N SER A 304 -14.33 -1.48 -18.23
CA SER A 304 -14.50 -1.36 -16.78
C SER A 304 -13.29 -1.97 -16.08
N HIS A 305 -12.62 -1.20 -15.23
CA HIS A 305 -11.37 -1.56 -14.58
C HIS A 305 -11.50 -1.55 -13.06
N SER A 306 -10.66 -2.32 -12.35
CA SER A 306 -10.60 -2.32 -10.89
C SER A 306 -9.36 -1.57 -10.41
N ILE A 307 -9.53 -0.69 -9.42
CA ILE A 307 -8.47 0.13 -8.82
C ILE A 307 -8.56 0.10 -7.30
N THR A 308 -7.50 0.60 -6.66
CA THR A 308 -7.46 0.75 -5.20
C THR A 308 -7.37 2.24 -4.82
N LEU A 309 -8.29 2.72 -3.98
CA LEU A 309 -8.20 4.06 -3.40
C LEU A 309 -7.29 4.04 -2.18
N VAL A 310 -6.28 4.91 -2.22
CA VAL A 310 -5.20 4.99 -1.21
C VAL A 310 -5.16 6.35 -0.51
N GLY A 311 -6.05 7.27 -0.88
CA GLY A 311 -6.09 8.60 -0.30
C GLY A 311 -7.09 9.53 -0.95
N TYR A 312 -7.13 10.76 -0.49
CA TYR A 312 -8.05 11.79 -0.96
C TYR A 312 -7.56 13.20 -0.60
N ASN A 313 -8.16 14.21 -1.24
CA ASN A 313 -7.99 15.61 -0.91
C ASN A 313 -9.33 16.34 -1.07
N LEU A 314 -9.95 16.70 0.06
CA LEU A 314 -11.23 17.42 0.12
C LEU A 314 -11.12 18.87 -0.33
N GLN A 315 -9.96 19.51 -0.17
CA GLN A 315 -9.77 20.90 -0.58
C GLN A 315 -9.68 21.03 -2.10
N LYS A 316 -9.10 20.00 -2.74
CA LYS A 316 -8.90 19.93 -4.19
C LYS A 316 -9.88 18.98 -4.89
N ASP A 317 -10.87 18.47 -4.16
CA ASP A 317 -11.99 17.66 -4.66
C ASP A 317 -11.58 16.40 -5.47
N TYR A 318 -10.60 15.61 -4.98
CA TYR A 318 -10.13 14.39 -5.68
C TYR A 318 -9.78 13.20 -4.78
N TRP A 319 -9.89 12.00 -5.36
CA TRP A 319 -9.35 10.75 -4.82
C TRP A 319 -7.93 10.47 -5.33
N ILE A 320 -7.11 9.80 -4.53
CA ILE A 320 -5.82 9.23 -4.94
C ILE A 320 -6.04 7.74 -5.19
N ALA A 321 -5.84 7.33 -6.43
CA ALA A 321 -6.02 5.96 -6.89
C ALA A 321 -4.68 5.34 -7.27
N LYS A 322 -4.55 4.05 -6.99
CA LYS A 322 -3.46 3.18 -7.42
C LYS A 322 -3.97 2.29 -8.56
N SER A 323 -3.27 2.29 -9.69
CA SER A 323 -3.59 1.44 -10.83
C SER A 323 -2.77 0.14 -10.82
N SER A 324 -3.05 -0.70 -11.81
CA SER A 324 -2.35 -1.94 -12.13
C SER A 324 -1.73 -1.89 -13.53
N TRP A 325 -1.38 -0.69 -14.00
CA TRP A 325 -0.81 -0.43 -15.33
C TRP A 325 0.69 -0.13 -15.30
N GLY A 326 1.37 -0.57 -14.23
CA GLY A 326 2.80 -0.33 -14.05
C GLY A 326 3.14 1.11 -13.62
N VAL A 327 4.42 1.30 -13.30
CA VAL A 327 4.94 2.55 -12.75
C VAL A 327 5.02 3.69 -13.78
N ASP A 328 5.07 3.36 -15.07
CA ASP A 328 5.16 4.36 -16.15
C ASP A 328 3.82 5.07 -16.39
N PHE A 329 2.73 4.54 -15.86
CA PHE A 329 1.42 5.18 -15.94
C PHE A 329 1.31 6.35 -14.95
N ALA A 330 1.03 7.55 -15.46
CA ALA A 330 0.76 8.74 -14.65
C ALA A 330 1.89 9.05 -13.64
N ASP A 331 1.54 9.27 -12.36
CA ASP A 331 2.47 9.66 -11.30
C ASP A 331 3.04 8.43 -10.58
N GLY A 332 3.85 7.64 -11.30
CA GLY A 332 4.47 6.44 -10.75
C GLY A 332 3.49 5.29 -10.54
N GLY A 333 2.46 5.16 -11.38
CA GLY A 333 1.34 4.21 -11.24
C GLY A 333 0.18 4.68 -10.36
N PHE A 334 0.29 5.90 -9.81
CA PHE A 334 -0.78 6.56 -9.07
C PHE A 334 -1.39 7.68 -9.90
N PHE A 335 -2.67 7.93 -9.70
CA PHE A 335 -3.38 8.99 -10.41
C PHE A 335 -4.46 9.62 -9.53
N ARG A 336 -4.95 10.79 -9.96
CA ARG A 336 -5.94 11.58 -9.23
C ARG A 336 -7.20 11.68 -10.05
N VAL A 337 -8.34 11.37 -9.43
CA VAL A 337 -9.64 11.42 -10.09
C VAL A 337 -10.58 12.31 -9.29
N ALA A 338 -11.24 13.26 -9.97
CA ALA A 338 -12.14 14.18 -9.30
C ALA A 338 -13.31 13.43 -8.63
N PHE A 339 -13.80 13.93 -7.50
CA PHE A 339 -14.93 13.31 -6.79
C PHE A 339 -16.21 13.23 -7.62
N ASN A 340 -16.42 14.20 -8.52
CA ASN A 340 -17.56 14.27 -9.42
C ASN A 340 -17.27 13.71 -10.82
N ALA A 341 -16.12 13.07 -11.04
CA ALA A 341 -15.83 12.44 -12.31
C ALA A 341 -16.85 11.30 -12.54
N SER A 342 -17.57 11.35 -13.66
CA SER A 342 -18.57 10.34 -14.04
C SER A 342 -17.90 9.04 -14.53
N VAL A 343 -17.10 8.41 -13.66
CA VAL A 343 -16.24 7.26 -13.99
C VAL A 343 -16.40 6.09 -13.01
N GLY A 344 -17.51 6.04 -12.25
CA GLY A 344 -17.88 4.89 -11.42
C GLY A 344 -17.12 4.73 -10.09
N VAL A 345 -16.13 5.57 -9.82
CA VAL A 345 -15.37 5.56 -8.55
C VAL A 345 -16.29 5.81 -7.36
N CYS A 346 -16.14 5.01 -6.30
CA CYS A 346 -16.99 5.04 -5.10
C CYS A 346 -18.46 4.64 -5.33
N ASN A 347 -18.78 3.96 -6.44
CA ASN A 347 -20.12 3.43 -6.66
C ASN A 347 -20.45 2.35 -5.59
N PRO A 348 -21.56 2.47 -4.84
CA PRO A 348 -21.96 1.51 -3.80
C PRO A 348 -22.08 0.06 -4.29
N LYS A 349 -22.34 -0.15 -5.58
CA LYS A 349 -22.45 -1.50 -6.17
C LYS A 349 -21.11 -2.21 -6.29
N ASP A 350 -20.01 -1.47 -6.34
CA ASP A 350 -18.68 -1.99 -6.70
C ASP A 350 -17.56 -1.47 -5.80
N THR A 351 -17.88 -0.95 -4.62
CA THR A 351 -16.90 -0.38 -3.69
C THR A 351 -16.86 -1.17 -2.40
N PHE A 352 -15.67 -1.71 -2.10
CA PHE A 352 -15.48 -2.61 -0.97
C PHE A 352 -14.20 -2.29 -0.20
N ALA A 353 -14.28 -2.43 1.11
CA ALA A 353 -13.18 -2.28 2.05
C ALA A 353 -12.68 -3.65 2.51
N LEU A 354 -11.36 -3.78 2.71
CA LEU A 354 -10.75 -4.87 3.47
C LEU A 354 -10.26 -4.36 4.82
N LYS A 355 -10.50 -5.15 5.86
CA LYS A 355 -9.89 -4.99 7.18
C LYS A 355 -9.22 -6.30 7.58
N PHE A 356 -7.99 -6.20 8.05
CA PHE A 356 -7.25 -7.31 8.62
C PHE A 356 -7.27 -7.23 10.14
N THR A 357 -7.58 -8.35 10.79
CA THR A 357 -7.52 -8.50 12.25
C THR A 357 -6.50 -9.58 12.57
N PRO A 358 -5.32 -9.23 13.11
CA PRO A 358 -4.30 -10.23 13.43
C PRO A 358 -4.77 -11.15 14.56
N ASP A 359 -4.32 -12.41 14.55
CA ASP A 359 -4.66 -13.39 15.60
C ASP A 359 -4.11 -12.98 16.98
N PHE A 360 -3.03 -12.20 16.95
CA PHE A 360 -2.45 -11.57 18.12
C PHE A 360 -2.54 -10.05 17.93
N PRO A 361 -3.44 -9.34 18.63
CA PRO A 361 -3.56 -7.90 18.46
C PRO A 361 -2.22 -7.23 18.76
N PRO A 362 -1.82 -6.22 17.96
CA PRO A 362 -0.63 -5.44 18.29
C PRO A 362 -0.79 -4.88 19.70
N ALA A 363 0.29 -4.85 20.47
CA ALA A 363 0.27 -4.19 21.76
C ALA A 363 -0.22 -2.76 21.56
N HIS A 364 -1.25 -2.36 22.32
CA HIS A 364 -1.70 -0.98 22.29
C HIS A 364 -0.50 -0.07 22.59
N PRO A 365 -0.46 1.14 22.00
CA PRO A 365 0.48 2.16 22.42
C PRO A 365 0.44 2.33 23.95
N PRO A 366 1.57 2.67 24.58
CA PRO A 366 1.65 2.80 26.03
C PRO A 366 0.66 3.85 26.54
N VAL A 367 -0.06 3.49 27.61
CA VAL A 367 -1.01 4.36 28.29
C VAL A 367 -0.78 4.33 29.81
N THR A 368 -1.10 5.42 30.48
CA THR A 368 -0.95 5.57 31.94
C THR A 368 -2.33 5.60 32.59
N LYS A 369 -2.58 4.80 33.64
CA LYS A 369 -3.88 4.80 34.32
C LYS A 369 -4.15 6.16 34.96
N LEU A 370 -5.35 6.71 34.77
CA LEU A 370 -5.74 7.98 35.39
C LEU A 370 -6.15 7.77 36.86
N PRO A 371 -5.56 8.51 37.81
CA PRO A 371 -5.95 8.43 39.22
C PRO A 371 -7.44 8.80 39.40
N GLY A 372 -8.17 8.02 40.19
CA GLY A 372 -9.58 8.32 40.53
C GLY A 372 -10.62 8.04 39.43
N ARG A 373 -10.23 7.65 38.20
CA ARG A 373 -11.18 7.28 37.12
C ARG A 373 -10.95 5.83 36.69
N GLN A 374 -11.77 4.90 37.21
CA GLN A 374 -11.69 3.49 36.81
C GLN A 374 -11.98 3.33 35.31
N GLY A 375 -11.18 2.51 34.62
CA GLY A 375 -11.35 2.25 33.18
C GLY A 375 -10.91 3.39 32.25
N CYS A 376 -10.25 4.43 32.79
CA CYS A 376 -9.72 5.55 32.01
C CYS A 376 -8.19 5.62 32.07
N TYR A 377 -7.58 6.00 30.94
CA TYR A 377 -6.14 6.07 30.78
C TYR A 377 -5.73 7.36 30.06
N ALA A 378 -4.53 7.84 30.33
CA ALA A 378 -3.86 8.91 29.62
C ALA A 378 -2.98 8.31 28.52
N TYR A 379 -3.17 8.77 27.29
CA TYR A 379 -2.38 8.41 26.13
C TYR A 379 -1.66 9.64 25.57
N LYS A 380 -0.34 9.55 25.38
CA LYS A 380 0.41 10.61 24.72
C LYS A 380 0.42 10.36 23.21
N ALA A 381 -0.31 11.18 22.47
CA ALA A 381 -0.48 11.02 21.03
C ALA A 381 0.83 11.21 20.26
N SER A 382 1.06 10.32 19.30
CA SER A 382 2.17 10.38 18.35
C SER A 382 2.00 11.55 17.37
N GLN A 383 3.11 12.02 16.78
CA GLN A 383 3.10 13.08 15.77
C GLN A 383 2.20 12.77 14.56
N SER A 384 1.94 11.49 14.29
CA SER A 384 1.09 11.02 13.19
C SER A 384 -0.37 10.72 13.58
N ASP A 385 -0.74 10.94 14.85
CA ASP A 385 -2.06 10.57 15.33
C ASP A 385 -3.10 11.61 14.96
N TYR A 386 -4.25 11.15 14.53
CA TYR A 386 -5.48 11.93 14.43
C TYR A 386 -6.58 11.18 15.19
N ALA A 387 -7.69 11.85 15.51
CA ALA A 387 -8.71 11.29 16.40
C ALA A 387 -9.23 9.93 15.93
N TYR A 388 -9.52 9.77 14.63
CA TYR A 388 -9.94 8.49 14.06
C TYR A 388 -8.92 7.36 14.24
N LYS A 389 -7.63 7.64 14.04
CA LYS A 389 -6.57 6.63 14.21
C LYS A 389 -6.52 6.15 15.65
N VAL A 390 -6.52 7.09 16.60
CA VAL A 390 -6.50 6.77 18.03
C VAL A 390 -7.74 5.96 18.41
N ALA A 391 -8.92 6.41 18.00
CA ALA A 391 -10.18 5.73 18.27
C ALA A 391 -10.15 4.27 17.74
N ALA A 392 -9.70 4.08 16.48
CA ALA A 392 -9.58 2.76 15.88
C ALA A 392 -8.58 1.85 16.62
N VAL A 393 -7.40 2.37 16.98
CA VAL A 393 -6.35 1.61 17.69
C VAL A 393 -6.81 1.12 19.05
N PHE A 394 -7.63 1.91 19.75
CA PHE A 394 -8.13 1.57 21.08
C PHE A 394 -9.54 0.96 21.09
N GLY A 395 -10.12 0.72 19.91
CA GLY A 395 -11.47 0.14 19.79
C GLY A 395 -12.58 1.02 20.37
N LEU A 396 -12.38 2.33 20.35
CA LEU A 396 -13.34 3.32 20.85
C LEU A 396 -14.17 3.91 19.72
N PRO A 397 -15.44 4.28 19.97
CA PRO A 397 -16.13 5.26 19.14
C PRO A 397 -15.31 6.55 19.12
N VAL A 398 -15.04 7.11 17.93
CA VAL A 398 -14.37 8.41 17.82
C VAL A 398 -15.13 9.50 18.57
N GLN A 399 -16.46 9.32 18.65
CA GLN A 399 -17.37 10.11 19.46
C GLN A 399 -16.90 10.26 20.89
N GLN A 400 -16.63 9.12 21.51
CA GLN A 400 -16.28 9.00 22.90
C GLN A 400 -14.89 9.60 23.14
N LEU A 401 -13.94 9.34 22.23
CA LEU A 401 -12.60 9.93 22.30
C LEU A 401 -12.67 11.47 22.33
N LEU A 402 -13.50 12.08 21.48
CA LEU A 402 -13.62 13.54 21.44
C LEU A 402 -14.30 14.08 22.70
N GLN A 403 -15.35 13.42 23.17
CA GLN A 403 -16.06 13.78 24.41
C GLN A 403 -15.13 13.76 25.63
N ASP A 404 -14.30 12.72 25.75
CA ASP A 404 -13.32 12.60 26.83
C ASP A 404 -12.23 13.69 26.78
N ASN A 405 -12.09 14.38 25.64
CA ASN A 405 -10.98 15.28 25.35
C ASN A 405 -11.40 16.68 24.84
N LEU A 406 -12.63 17.12 25.10
CA LEU A 406 -13.16 18.41 24.64
C LEU A 406 -12.27 19.62 25.00
N ARG A 407 -11.49 19.52 26.08
CA ARG A 407 -10.58 20.59 26.53
C ARG A 407 -9.22 20.60 25.82
N VAL A 408 -8.82 19.48 25.22
CA VAL A 408 -7.48 19.28 24.65
C VAL A 408 -7.51 19.25 23.13
N ILE A 409 -8.51 18.56 22.54
CA ILE A 409 -8.69 18.50 21.08
C ILE A 409 -9.44 19.76 20.65
N ARG A 410 -8.68 20.80 20.28
CA ARG A 410 -9.24 22.08 19.80
C ARG A 410 -9.65 22.03 18.33
N SER A 411 -8.95 21.23 17.54
CA SER A 411 -9.26 20.99 16.13
C SER A 411 -9.09 19.50 15.86
N PRO A 412 -10.16 18.80 15.47
CA PRO A 412 -10.09 17.37 15.27
C PRO A 412 -9.45 16.96 13.94
N GLU A 413 -9.28 17.91 13.03
CA GLU A 413 -8.67 17.72 11.71
C GLU A 413 -7.13 17.76 11.75
N GLN A 414 -6.56 18.21 12.87
CA GLN A 414 -5.12 18.31 13.06
C GLN A 414 -4.54 17.04 13.66
N LEU A 415 -3.27 16.81 13.35
CA LEU A 415 -2.48 15.81 14.04
C LEU A 415 -2.42 16.17 15.52
N LEU A 416 -2.70 15.19 16.38
CA LEU A 416 -2.76 15.29 17.83
C LEU A 416 -1.37 15.20 18.48
N GLY A 417 -0.30 15.32 17.70
CA GLY A 417 1.08 15.11 18.14
C GLY A 417 1.44 15.79 19.45
N GLY A 418 1.85 14.99 20.43
CA GLY A 418 2.28 15.48 21.75
C GLY A 418 1.14 15.76 22.73
N LEU A 419 -0.12 15.78 22.29
CA LEU A 419 -1.26 15.95 23.19
C LEU A 419 -1.42 14.73 24.11
N THR A 420 -1.84 14.96 25.34
CA THR A 420 -2.26 13.89 26.24
C THR A 420 -3.77 13.74 26.18
N LEU A 421 -4.22 12.59 25.70
CA LEU A 421 -5.62 12.24 25.51
C LEU A 421 -6.10 11.33 26.64
N THR A 422 -7.30 11.58 27.14
CA THR A 422 -8.05 10.69 28.03
C THR A 422 -8.78 9.64 27.19
N LEU A 423 -8.55 8.37 27.48
CA LEU A 423 -9.20 7.23 26.85
C LEU A 423 -10.02 6.49 27.90
N CYS A 424 -11.34 6.66 27.92
CA CYS A 424 -12.22 5.91 28.84
C CYS A 424 -12.94 4.77 28.14
N GLY A 425 -13.27 3.71 28.87
CA GLY A 425 -14.05 2.58 28.34
C GLY A 425 -13.26 1.64 27.44
N ILE A 426 -11.92 1.74 27.42
CA ILE A 426 -11.05 0.85 26.65
C ILE A 426 -10.82 -0.47 27.37
N GLN A 427 -10.76 -1.55 26.60
CA GLN A 427 -10.30 -2.85 27.08
C GLN A 427 -8.85 -3.06 26.68
N LEU A 428 -7.92 -2.91 27.64
CA LEU A 428 -6.53 -3.28 27.42
C LEU A 428 -6.38 -4.78 27.57
N VAL A 429 -6.23 -5.49 26.47
CA VAL A 429 -5.86 -6.90 26.50
C VAL A 429 -4.40 -6.98 26.96
N LYS A 430 -4.12 -7.77 28.02
CA LYS A 430 -2.74 -8.12 28.38
C LYS A 430 -2.17 -9.01 27.28
N VAL A 431 -1.57 -8.37 26.27
CA VAL A 431 -0.83 -9.09 25.23
C VAL A 431 0.44 -9.62 25.89
N LYS A 432 0.64 -10.95 25.90
CA LYS A 432 1.96 -11.52 26.22
C LYS A 432 2.97 -10.79 25.32
N PRO A 433 4.12 -10.33 25.84
CA PRO A 433 5.06 -9.57 25.03
C PRO A 433 5.30 -10.31 23.72
N LYS A 434 5.04 -9.60 22.62
CA LYS A 434 5.30 -10.07 21.26
C LYS A 434 6.65 -10.79 21.29
N PRO A 435 6.77 -12.06 20.86
CA PRO A 435 8.07 -12.48 20.36
C PRO A 435 8.39 -11.43 19.29
N ARG A 436 9.43 -10.62 19.49
CA ARG A 436 9.93 -9.79 18.40
C ARG A 436 10.08 -10.75 17.23
N LEU A 437 9.37 -10.49 16.12
CA LEU A 437 9.68 -11.20 14.88
C LEU A 437 11.20 -11.13 14.76
N PRO A 438 11.91 -12.27 14.68
CA PRO A 438 13.35 -12.23 14.76
C PRO A 438 13.82 -11.36 13.61
N VAL A 439 14.46 -10.24 13.95
CA VAL A 439 15.08 -9.27 13.05
C VAL A 439 15.96 -9.99 12.01
N VAL A 440 16.41 -11.19 12.34
CA VAL A 440 17.12 -12.17 11.51
C VAL A 440 16.43 -12.50 10.17
N ALA A 441 15.10 -12.60 10.09
CA ALA A 441 14.42 -12.99 8.84
C ALA A 441 14.38 -11.87 7.78
N SER A 442 14.28 -10.60 8.20
CA SER A 442 14.24 -9.45 7.29
C SER A 442 15.63 -9.01 6.79
N GLN A 443 16.69 -9.34 7.53
CA GLN A 443 18.06 -8.95 7.14
C GLN A 443 18.55 -9.70 5.91
N VAL A 444 18.30 -11.00 5.81
CA VAL A 444 18.66 -11.78 4.61
C VAL A 444 17.96 -11.25 3.36
N GLU A 445 16.67 -10.90 3.47
CA GLU A 445 15.92 -10.31 2.36
C GLU A 445 16.51 -8.96 1.94
N ALA A 446 16.87 -8.12 2.91
CA ALA A 446 17.54 -6.85 2.66
C ALA A 446 18.90 -7.05 1.97
N LEU A 447 19.72 -7.99 2.45
CA LEU A 447 21.03 -8.30 1.87
C LEU A 447 20.91 -8.82 0.43
N LEU A 448 19.95 -9.70 0.15
CA LEU A 448 19.73 -10.22 -1.20
C LEU A 448 19.17 -9.15 -2.16
N ALA A 449 18.33 -8.24 -1.66
CA ALA A 449 17.89 -7.08 -2.42
C ALA A 449 19.05 -6.11 -2.71
N ILE A 450 19.89 -5.83 -1.70
CA ILE A 450 21.14 -5.06 -1.84
C ILE A 450 22.03 -5.65 -2.93
N ARG A 451 22.30 -6.96 -2.86
CA ARG A 451 23.04 -7.69 -3.88
C ARG A 451 22.48 -7.44 -5.28
N SER A 452 21.15 -7.55 -5.48
CA SER A 452 20.56 -7.38 -6.81
C SER A 452 20.83 -6.01 -7.46
N MET A 453 21.17 -4.99 -6.66
CA MET A 453 21.52 -3.64 -7.14
C MET A 453 23.02 -3.45 -7.37
N ILE A 454 23.87 -4.05 -6.53
CA ILE A 454 25.32 -3.85 -6.53
C ILE A 454 26.10 -4.96 -7.25
N ASP A 455 25.47 -6.09 -7.55
CA ASP A 455 26.14 -7.30 -8.07
C ASP A 455 25.74 -7.62 -9.52
N LYS A 456 25.69 -6.61 -10.41
CA LYS A 456 25.39 -6.85 -11.83
C LYS A 456 26.41 -7.75 -12.52
N ASN A 457 27.63 -7.83 -11.97
CA ASN A 457 28.71 -8.65 -12.48
C ASN A 457 28.71 -10.08 -11.90
N GLY A 458 27.80 -10.40 -10.97
CA GLY A 458 27.63 -11.75 -10.41
C GLY A 458 28.76 -12.22 -9.47
N VAL A 459 29.54 -11.30 -8.91
CA VAL A 459 30.66 -11.54 -7.99
C VAL A 459 30.17 -12.15 -6.67
N LEU A 460 29.06 -11.65 -6.13
CA LEU A 460 28.49 -12.13 -4.86
C LEU A 460 27.56 -13.33 -5.06
N ALA A 461 27.50 -13.90 -6.27
CA ALA A 461 26.38 -14.75 -6.64
C ALA A 461 26.29 -16.08 -5.91
N SER A 462 27.46 -16.65 -5.65
CA SER A 462 27.65 -17.90 -4.91
C SER A 462 27.68 -17.69 -3.40
N SER A 463 28.03 -16.50 -2.92
CA SER A 463 28.23 -16.21 -1.50
C SER A 463 26.97 -15.65 -0.85
N TRP A 464 26.31 -14.67 -1.45
CA TRP A 464 25.08 -14.05 -0.94
C TRP A 464 23.86 -14.72 -1.61
N SER A 465 23.41 -15.87 -1.13
CA SER A 465 22.37 -16.66 -1.80
C SER A 465 21.26 -17.16 -0.86
N LEU A 466 20.11 -17.55 -1.42
CA LEU A 466 19.06 -18.20 -0.62
C LEU A 466 19.48 -19.56 -0.07
N GLN A 467 20.45 -20.24 -0.71
CA GLN A 467 20.87 -21.59 -0.32
C GLN A 467 21.65 -21.61 0.99
N ASN A 468 22.34 -20.51 1.31
CA ASN A 468 23.15 -20.32 2.52
C ASN A 468 22.67 -19.14 3.37
N ALA A 469 21.41 -18.74 3.20
CA ALA A 469 20.76 -17.64 3.93
C ALA A 469 20.82 -17.77 5.45
N ASN A 470 20.84 -18.99 5.98
CA ASN A 470 20.99 -19.25 7.42
C ASN A 470 22.37 -18.88 7.99
N ARG A 471 23.35 -18.61 7.12
CA ARG A 471 24.72 -18.23 7.48
C ARG A 471 25.11 -16.87 6.90
N TYR A 472 24.15 -15.95 6.77
CA TYR A 472 24.43 -14.62 6.20
C TYR A 472 25.48 -13.81 6.98
N SER A 473 25.66 -14.06 8.28
CA SER A 473 26.75 -13.47 9.07
C SER A 473 28.14 -13.96 8.67
N GLU A 474 28.24 -15.02 7.86
CA GLU A 474 29.49 -15.53 7.29
C GLU A 474 29.68 -15.05 5.84
N TRP A 475 28.74 -14.26 5.30
CA TRP A 475 28.87 -13.76 3.93
C TRP A 475 30.01 -12.73 3.84
N PRO A 476 30.85 -12.79 2.79
CA PRO A 476 31.91 -11.82 2.60
C PRO A 476 31.35 -10.39 2.61
N GLY A 477 31.92 -9.56 3.48
CA GLY A 477 31.50 -8.17 3.65
C GLY A 477 30.24 -7.98 4.50
N VAL A 478 29.80 -8.96 5.29
CA VAL A 478 28.70 -8.80 6.26
C VAL A 478 29.24 -9.08 7.67
N ASP A 479 29.27 -8.05 8.52
CA ASP A 479 29.55 -8.24 9.95
C ASP A 479 28.27 -8.04 10.76
N CYS A 480 28.13 -8.84 11.81
CA CYS A 480 26.99 -8.82 12.71
C CYS A 480 27.42 -8.61 14.17
N ASP A 481 26.52 -8.06 14.98
CA ASP A 481 26.68 -8.04 16.45
C ASP A 481 26.46 -9.43 17.08
N VAL A 482 26.58 -9.49 18.41
CA VAL A 482 26.38 -10.72 19.21
C VAL A 482 24.97 -11.31 19.12
N HIS A 483 24.01 -10.57 18.57
CA HIS A 483 22.62 -10.99 18.35
C HIS A 483 22.36 -11.34 16.88
N GLY A 484 23.37 -11.32 16.02
CA GLY A 484 23.25 -11.56 14.59
C GLY A 484 22.61 -10.39 13.83
N LEU A 485 22.73 -9.16 14.31
CA LEU A 485 22.24 -7.98 13.58
C LEU A 485 23.38 -7.37 12.78
N VAL A 486 23.15 -7.11 11.49
CA VAL A 486 24.15 -6.54 10.58
C VAL A 486 24.55 -5.16 11.08
N THR A 487 25.83 -5.03 11.43
CA THR A 487 26.46 -3.80 11.91
C THR A 487 27.35 -3.17 10.85
N ARG A 488 27.90 -3.97 9.93
CA ARG A 488 28.73 -3.48 8.83
C ARG A 488 28.43 -4.22 7.54
N LEU A 489 28.36 -3.44 6.46
CA LEU A 489 28.36 -3.91 5.09
C LEU A 489 29.59 -3.38 4.36
N ALA A 490 30.43 -4.29 3.88
CA ALA A 490 31.63 -4.02 3.12
C ALA A 490 31.89 -5.04 2.00
N PRO A 491 30.93 -5.26 1.08
CA PRO A 491 31.14 -6.19 -0.02
C PRO A 491 32.12 -5.61 -1.05
N GLU A 492 32.99 -6.46 -1.58
CA GLU A 492 34.08 -6.08 -2.50
C GLU A 492 34.17 -7.04 -3.69
N GLY A 493 35.02 -6.69 -4.67
CA GLY A 493 35.33 -7.56 -5.81
C GLY A 493 34.89 -7.02 -7.16
N GLN A 494 35.01 -5.71 -7.40
CA GLN A 494 34.63 -5.06 -8.67
C GLN A 494 33.11 -5.12 -8.94
N LEU A 495 32.35 -4.90 -7.87
CA LEU A 495 30.89 -4.87 -7.91
C LEU A 495 30.39 -3.80 -8.89
N GLY A 496 29.32 -4.10 -9.61
CA GLY A 496 28.80 -3.25 -10.69
C GLY A 496 27.29 -3.06 -10.57
N GLY A 497 26.79 -1.91 -10.98
CA GLY A 497 25.38 -1.56 -10.83
C GLY A 497 25.20 -0.19 -10.21
N ARG A 498 24.28 -0.07 -9.25
CA ARG A 498 23.96 1.21 -8.59
C ARG A 498 24.05 1.08 -7.08
N LEU A 499 24.22 2.21 -6.41
CA LEU A 499 24.15 2.25 -4.95
C LEU A 499 22.81 1.66 -4.43
N PRO A 500 22.81 0.93 -3.31
CA PRO A 500 21.59 0.33 -2.76
C PRO A 500 20.54 1.39 -2.40
N ASP A 501 19.26 1.06 -2.58
CA ASP A 501 18.20 1.95 -2.10
C ASP A 501 18.17 2.00 -0.57
N ALA A 502 17.93 3.21 -0.04
CA ALA A 502 17.89 3.46 1.41
C ALA A 502 16.85 2.59 2.13
N VAL A 503 15.78 2.18 1.44
CA VAL A 503 14.73 1.31 2.00
C VAL A 503 15.27 -0.04 2.46
N PHE A 504 16.22 -0.64 1.72
CA PHE A 504 16.82 -1.92 2.09
C PHE A 504 17.87 -1.75 3.19
N LEU A 505 18.62 -0.65 3.17
CA LEU A 505 19.57 -0.32 4.23
C LEU A 505 18.86 -0.03 5.56
N GLN A 506 17.65 0.55 5.53
CA GLN A 506 16.81 0.78 6.73
C GLN A 506 16.29 -0.53 7.36
N MET A 507 16.28 -1.64 6.62
CA MET A 507 15.95 -2.97 7.15
C MET A 507 17.11 -3.60 7.95
N LEU A 508 18.27 -2.93 8.01
CA LEU A 508 19.45 -3.30 8.81
C LEU A 508 19.57 -2.33 10.00
N PRO A 509 18.81 -2.55 11.09
CA PRO A 509 18.59 -1.54 12.12
C PRO A 509 19.82 -1.25 12.99
N GLN A 510 20.88 -2.05 12.89
CA GLN A 510 22.16 -1.86 13.58
C GLN A 510 23.28 -1.43 12.64
N LEU A 511 23.00 -1.10 11.38
CA LEU A 511 24.05 -0.73 10.42
C LEU A 511 24.76 0.55 10.87
N GLU A 512 26.05 0.43 11.17
CA GLU A 512 26.95 1.50 11.56
C GLU A 512 27.96 1.83 10.45
N VAL A 513 28.35 0.85 9.65
CA VAL A 513 29.35 1.04 8.58
C VAL A 513 28.79 0.56 7.24
N LEU A 514 28.72 1.47 6.26
CA LEU A 514 28.45 1.15 4.87
C LEU A 514 29.67 1.49 4.02
N ASN A 515 30.43 0.46 3.66
CA ASN A 515 31.58 0.57 2.79
C ASN A 515 31.27 -0.06 1.42
N LEU A 516 31.15 0.79 0.42
CA LEU A 516 31.00 0.40 -0.99
C LEU A 516 32.15 0.93 -1.83
N ALA A 517 33.21 1.42 -1.20
CA ALA A 517 34.35 2.02 -1.88
C ALA A 517 35.11 1.00 -2.75
N SER A 518 35.84 1.49 -3.75
CA SER A 518 36.68 0.67 -4.62
C SER A 518 35.91 -0.41 -5.40
N ASN A 519 34.78 -0.02 -5.97
CA ASN A 519 33.95 -0.86 -6.84
C ASN A 519 33.64 -0.11 -8.16
N ASN A 520 32.84 -0.70 -9.05
CA ASN A 520 32.38 -0.11 -10.31
C ASN A 520 30.91 0.33 -10.23
N LEU A 521 30.46 0.85 -9.08
CA LEU A 521 29.09 1.31 -8.89
C LEU A 521 28.87 2.66 -9.58
N THR A 522 27.65 2.88 -10.06
CA THR A 522 27.23 4.05 -10.83
C THR A 522 26.00 4.72 -10.22
N GLY A 523 25.66 5.91 -10.70
CA GLY A 523 24.52 6.70 -10.22
C GLY A 523 24.88 7.65 -9.08
N SER A 524 23.86 8.30 -8.51
CA SER A 524 24.03 9.29 -7.44
C SER A 524 23.82 8.71 -6.06
N ILE A 525 24.49 9.29 -5.06
CA ILE A 525 24.24 8.99 -3.65
C ILE A 525 22.78 9.41 -3.32
N PRO A 526 21.92 8.49 -2.84
CA PRO A 526 20.54 8.83 -2.50
C PRO A 526 20.46 9.78 -1.30
N GLY A 527 19.63 10.82 -1.38
CA GLY A 527 19.39 11.71 -0.23
C GLY A 527 18.77 10.98 0.97
N ASP A 528 18.01 9.92 0.72
CA ASP A 528 17.39 9.10 1.76
C ASP A 528 18.41 8.35 2.64
N TYR A 529 19.71 8.36 2.31
CA TYR A 529 20.76 7.86 3.20
C TYR A 529 20.82 8.66 4.50
N GLY A 530 20.33 9.91 4.50
CA GLY A 530 20.13 10.71 5.71
C GLY A 530 19.23 10.07 6.77
N LEU A 531 18.45 9.03 6.41
CA LEU A 531 17.57 8.30 7.33
C LEU A 531 18.28 7.20 8.13
N LEU A 532 19.55 6.88 7.80
CA LEU A 532 20.32 5.81 8.44
C LEU A 532 20.90 6.29 9.79
N ARG A 533 20.05 6.52 10.79
CA ARG A 533 20.37 7.19 12.07
C ARG A 533 21.51 6.58 12.91
N ARG A 534 21.97 5.38 12.58
CA ARG A 534 23.08 4.70 13.25
C ARG A 534 24.37 4.69 12.45
N LEU A 535 24.34 5.13 11.20
CA LEU A 535 25.49 5.15 10.34
C LEU A 535 26.56 6.09 10.91
N ARG A 536 27.76 5.56 11.04
CA ARG A 536 28.97 6.24 11.53
C ARG A 536 29.99 6.42 10.42
N ALA A 537 30.05 5.50 9.47
CA ALA A 537 30.96 5.58 8.34
C ALA A 537 30.25 5.28 7.01
N LEU A 538 30.41 6.15 6.03
CA LEU A 538 29.92 5.99 4.66
C LEU A 538 31.06 6.13 3.65
N TYR A 539 31.60 5.01 3.18
CA TYR A 539 32.64 5.02 2.14
C TYR A 539 32.04 4.66 0.78
N ALA A 540 32.12 5.59 -0.16
CA ALA A 540 31.65 5.39 -1.54
C ALA A 540 32.67 5.85 -2.61
N TYR A 541 33.89 6.19 -2.18
CA TYR A 541 34.97 6.66 -3.06
C TYR A 541 35.48 5.54 -4.00
N SER A 542 36.26 5.90 -5.02
CA SER A 542 36.76 4.94 -6.02
C SER A 542 35.64 4.11 -6.66
N ASN A 543 34.59 4.80 -7.11
CA ASN A 543 33.47 4.28 -7.91
C ASN A 543 33.20 5.22 -9.08
N SER A 544 32.29 4.85 -9.98
CA SER A 544 31.83 5.70 -11.10
C SER A 544 30.54 6.47 -10.76
N LEU A 545 30.47 7.01 -9.53
CA LEU A 545 29.30 7.75 -9.04
C LEU A 545 29.20 9.13 -9.69
N THR A 546 27.97 9.60 -9.88
CA THR A 546 27.65 10.88 -10.52
C THR A 546 26.66 11.70 -9.69
N GLY A 547 26.45 12.96 -10.03
CA GLY A 547 25.52 13.84 -9.30
C GLY A 547 26.13 14.55 -8.09
N THR A 548 25.30 15.28 -7.36
CA THR A 548 25.71 16.11 -6.21
C THR A 548 25.63 15.34 -4.90
N LEU A 549 26.50 15.65 -3.94
CA LEU A 549 26.37 15.18 -2.56
C LEU A 549 25.05 15.68 -1.96
N PRO A 550 24.13 14.79 -1.51
CA PRO A 550 22.87 15.22 -0.93
C PRO A 550 23.07 15.94 0.40
N LEU A 551 22.38 17.08 0.58
CA LEU A 551 22.41 17.84 1.83
C LEU A 551 21.88 17.02 3.03
N GLN A 552 21.01 16.05 2.77
CA GLN A 552 20.41 15.16 3.75
C GLN A 552 21.46 14.28 4.46
N LEU A 553 22.64 14.08 3.89
CA LEU A 553 23.73 13.40 4.60
C LEU A 553 24.17 14.19 5.84
N GLY A 554 24.00 15.52 5.82
CA GLY A 554 24.25 16.38 6.98
C GLY A 554 23.27 16.17 8.15
N GLU A 555 22.19 15.41 7.95
CA GLU A 555 21.23 15.06 9.02
C GLU A 555 21.69 13.84 9.84
N LEU A 556 22.75 13.14 9.42
CA LEU A 556 23.31 12.00 10.11
C LEU A 556 24.15 12.44 11.31
N ALA A 557 23.51 12.62 12.46
CA ALA A 557 24.14 13.10 13.70
C ALA A 557 25.27 12.19 14.26
N LYS A 558 25.43 10.98 13.73
CA LYS A 558 26.48 10.02 14.14
C LYS A 558 27.54 9.78 13.07
N LEU A 559 27.42 10.40 11.90
CA LEU A 559 28.38 10.21 10.81
C LEU A 559 29.69 10.89 11.20
N GLU A 560 30.76 10.11 11.23
CA GLU A 560 32.11 10.49 11.63
C GLU A 560 33.08 10.41 10.44
N GLU A 561 32.86 9.47 9.51
CA GLU A 561 33.78 9.14 8.41
C GLU A 561 33.14 9.02 7.03
#